data_AF-A0A4Q3DMZ2-F1
#
_entry.id   AF-A0A4Q3DMZ2-F1
#
_cell.length_a   1.000
_cell.length_b   1.000
_cell.length_c   1.000
_cell.angle_alpha   90.00
_cell.angle_beta   90.00
_cell.angle_gamma   90.00
#
_symmetry.space_group_name_H-M   'P 1'
#
loop_
_entity.id
_entity.type
_entity.pdbx_description
1 polymer ?
#
loop_
_entity_poly.entity_id
_entity_poly.type
_entity_poly.pdbx_seq_one_letter_code
_entity_poly.pdbx_strand_id
1 'polypeptide(L)'
;MAVGALQKAAAQTLQNNTVLYTQAGATLHVQGDMVNTATVSDFGGLGTLSITGNLTNNKVDIATVRGNVIFAGTTLQTYGGASGIKFNNFQINNPAGLTFGTGVLIIIDGVATFTNGIVNTLLPANTFVFNPTASHTGAKDASHINGYTSVLGGRTGAFSFPVGNGTKLQKLDADITSGASFRVRYIAGDAGTGTFVTTGSKTTPLMAYNTGEHWEVNLSSGSVVSSFTAFWDGTNDANATIVPSVRRIAHKAITGVWQNEGGYGTGTAAAGSVKGNSFTLGNGTHLIAMGWEDITLPLSWLNVNATDTKDQKVQVQWQVSESNVATYIVERNINGAG
;
A
#
# COMPACT_ATOMS: atom_id res chain seq x y z
N MET A 1 -25.71 -56.11 -18.14
CA MET A 1 -26.11 -54.80 -17.60
C MET A 1 -25.03 -53.80 -17.97
N ALA A 2 -25.37 -52.67 -18.60
CA ALA A 2 -24.40 -51.59 -18.79
C ALA A 2 -24.34 -50.75 -17.51
N VAL A 3 -23.16 -50.60 -16.91
CA VAL A 3 -22.97 -49.63 -15.83
C VAL A 3 -23.02 -48.25 -16.47
N GLY A 4 -24.04 -47.46 -16.15
CA GLY A 4 -24.16 -46.10 -16.66
C GLY A 4 -22.95 -45.28 -16.23
N ALA A 5 -22.22 -44.72 -17.20
CA ALA A 5 -21.10 -43.86 -16.90
C ALA A 5 -21.60 -42.64 -16.10
N LEU A 6 -21.04 -42.42 -14.92
CA LEU A 6 -21.28 -41.22 -14.13
C LEU A 6 -20.79 -40.02 -14.95
N GLN A 7 -21.72 -39.33 -15.60
CA GLN A 7 -21.41 -38.08 -16.29
C GLN A 7 -20.89 -37.10 -15.25
N LYS A 8 -19.64 -36.64 -15.46
CA LYS A 8 -19.08 -35.52 -14.70
C LYS A 8 -20.04 -34.34 -14.86
N ALA A 9 -20.66 -33.92 -13.75
CA ALA A 9 -21.65 -32.85 -13.79
C ALA A 9 -21.07 -31.61 -14.49
N ALA A 10 -21.83 -31.06 -15.44
CA ALA A 10 -21.52 -29.75 -16.00
C ALA A 10 -21.53 -28.71 -14.86
N ALA A 11 -20.69 -27.67 -14.98
CA ALA A 11 -20.59 -26.63 -13.96
C ALA A 11 -21.96 -26.04 -13.65
N GLN A 12 -22.42 -26.17 -12.41
CA GLN A 12 -23.77 -25.77 -12.04
C GLN A 12 -23.80 -24.29 -11.72
N THR A 13 -24.37 -23.48 -12.64
CA THR A 13 -24.62 -22.07 -12.38
C THR A 13 -25.75 -21.91 -11.37
N LEU A 14 -25.48 -21.42 -10.16
CA LEU A 14 -26.54 -21.05 -9.21
C LEU A 14 -27.16 -19.72 -9.65
N GLN A 15 -28.43 -19.76 -10.06
CA GLN A 15 -29.25 -18.59 -10.38
C GLN A 15 -30.08 -18.22 -9.15
N ASN A 16 -29.72 -17.16 -8.42
CA ASN A 16 -30.57 -16.60 -7.37
C ASN A 16 -31.37 -15.40 -7.90
N ASN A 17 -32.69 -15.57 -7.95
CA ASN A 17 -33.63 -14.53 -8.40
C ASN A 17 -34.51 -14.00 -7.25
N THR A 18 -34.35 -14.52 -6.03
CA THR A 18 -35.13 -14.15 -4.83
C THR A 18 -34.22 -14.10 -3.59
N VAL A 19 -34.66 -14.54 -2.42
CA VAL A 19 -33.84 -14.53 -1.18
C VAL A 19 -32.97 -15.78 -1.11
N LEU A 20 -31.66 -15.61 -0.95
CA LEU A 20 -30.74 -16.72 -0.69
C LEU A 20 -30.36 -16.77 0.78
N TYR A 21 -31.16 -17.47 1.57
CA TYR A 21 -30.90 -17.61 3.01
C TYR A 21 -29.93 -18.78 3.30
N THR A 22 -28.87 -18.50 4.07
CA THR A 22 -27.95 -19.50 4.62
C THR A 22 -27.96 -19.42 6.14
N GLN A 23 -28.49 -20.45 6.81
CA GLN A 23 -28.57 -20.52 8.27
C GLN A 23 -27.19 -20.34 8.93
N ALA A 24 -27.17 -19.76 10.13
CA ALA A 24 -25.94 -19.63 10.92
C ALA A 24 -25.20 -20.96 11.05
N GLY A 25 -23.91 -20.99 10.69
CA GLY A 25 -23.07 -22.19 10.70
C GLY A 25 -23.28 -23.16 9.52
N ALA A 26 -24.31 -22.99 8.68
CA ALA A 26 -24.45 -23.76 7.44
C ALA A 26 -23.52 -23.21 6.35
N THR A 27 -23.08 -24.08 5.43
CA THR A 27 -22.29 -23.69 4.26
C THR A 27 -23.01 -24.10 2.97
N LEU A 28 -23.17 -23.14 2.06
CA LEU A 28 -23.63 -23.37 0.69
C LEU A 28 -22.42 -23.39 -0.24
N HIS A 29 -22.18 -24.53 -0.89
CA HIS A 29 -21.12 -24.69 -1.89
C HIS A 29 -21.68 -24.60 -3.31
N VAL A 30 -21.21 -23.64 -4.09
CA VAL A 30 -21.53 -23.46 -5.51
C VAL A 30 -20.37 -23.98 -6.34
N GLN A 31 -20.54 -25.18 -6.91
CA GLN A 31 -19.57 -25.86 -7.77
C GLN A 31 -19.72 -25.40 -9.23
N GLY A 32 -19.51 -24.10 -9.44
CA GLY A 32 -19.73 -23.40 -10.70
C GLY A 32 -19.85 -21.90 -10.48
N ASP A 33 -20.36 -21.20 -11.49
CA ASP A 33 -20.67 -19.77 -11.40
C ASP A 33 -21.90 -19.52 -10.51
N MET A 34 -22.03 -18.30 -9.99
CA MET A 34 -23.24 -17.80 -9.36
C MET A 34 -23.68 -16.50 -10.02
N VAL A 35 -24.98 -16.37 -10.29
CA VAL A 35 -25.62 -15.13 -10.72
C VAL A 35 -26.69 -14.76 -9.71
N ASN A 36 -26.61 -13.53 -9.19
CA ASN A 36 -27.57 -12.95 -8.25
C ASN A 36 -28.33 -11.81 -8.93
N THR A 37 -29.62 -12.00 -9.18
CA THR A 37 -30.57 -10.98 -9.70
C THR A 37 -31.61 -10.55 -8.66
N ALA A 38 -31.49 -11.08 -7.43
CA ALA A 38 -32.37 -10.86 -6.30
C ALA A 38 -32.83 -9.41 -6.09
N THR A 39 -34.13 -9.20 -5.91
CA THR A 39 -34.70 -7.92 -5.50
C THR A 39 -34.52 -7.64 -4.01
N VAL A 40 -34.50 -8.69 -3.17
CA VAL A 40 -34.33 -8.60 -1.71
C VAL A 40 -32.86 -8.81 -1.34
N SER A 41 -32.42 -8.10 -0.31
CA SER A 41 -31.01 -7.91 0.09
C SER A 41 -30.33 -9.11 0.76
N ASP A 42 -31.09 -10.01 1.38
CA ASP A 42 -30.50 -11.02 2.25
C ASP A 42 -29.93 -12.21 1.46
N PHE A 43 -28.61 -12.16 1.27
CA PHE A 43 -27.76 -13.32 1.59
C PHE A 43 -27.82 -13.55 3.12
N GLY A 44 -28.98 -14.02 3.57
CA GLY A 44 -29.44 -13.86 4.94
C GLY A 44 -28.90 -14.94 5.87
N GLY A 45 -28.62 -14.55 7.12
CA GLY A 45 -28.07 -15.44 8.15
C GLY A 45 -26.54 -15.49 8.18
N LEU A 46 -26.00 -16.00 9.28
CA LEU A 46 -24.56 -16.05 9.56
C LEU A 46 -23.91 -17.32 8.97
N GLY A 47 -24.35 -17.72 7.78
CA GLY A 47 -23.82 -18.86 7.04
C GLY A 47 -22.55 -18.52 6.25
N THR A 48 -22.05 -19.50 5.53
CA THR A 48 -20.94 -19.34 4.57
C THR A 48 -21.41 -19.65 3.16
N LEU A 49 -21.08 -18.78 2.21
CA LEU A 49 -21.21 -19.00 0.77
C LEU A 49 -19.81 -19.27 0.20
N SER A 50 -19.61 -20.45 -0.37
CA SER A 50 -18.34 -20.87 -0.97
C SER A 50 -18.55 -21.09 -2.46
N ILE A 51 -17.86 -20.33 -3.31
CA ILE A 51 -18.04 -20.32 -4.77
C ILE A 51 -16.72 -20.72 -5.43
N THR A 52 -16.76 -21.64 -6.40
CA THR A 52 -15.57 -22.05 -7.18
C THR A 52 -15.49 -21.40 -8.56
N GLY A 53 -16.60 -20.95 -9.15
CA GLY A 53 -16.66 -20.16 -10.38
C GLY A 53 -16.85 -18.66 -10.12
N ASN A 54 -17.28 -17.93 -11.16
CA ASN A 54 -17.49 -16.48 -11.12
C ASN A 54 -18.71 -16.10 -10.25
N LEU A 55 -18.71 -14.90 -9.68
CA LEU A 55 -19.89 -14.31 -9.04
C LEU A 55 -20.34 -13.06 -9.80
N THR A 56 -21.58 -13.05 -10.29
CA THR A 56 -22.20 -11.89 -10.92
C THR A 56 -23.34 -11.37 -10.05
N ASN A 57 -23.24 -10.14 -9.54
CA ASN A 57 -24.29 -9.49 -8.74
C ASN A 57 -24.95 -8.34 -9.53
N ASN A 58 -26.11 -8.62 -10.12
CA ASN A 58 -26.89 -7.65 -10.89
C ASN A 58 -27.86 -6.82 -10.03
N LYS A 59 -27.92 -7.07 -8.70
CA LYS A 59 -28.66 -6.22 -7.77
C LYS A 59 -27.90 -4.91 -7.51
N VAL A 60 -28.55 -3.77 -7.76
CA VAL A 60 -28.01 -2.40 -7.66
C VAL A 60 -27.83 -1.90 -6.21
N ASP A 61 -28.44 -2.59 -5.23
CA ASP A 61 -28.72 -2.06 -3.89
C ASP A 61 -27.84 -2.67 -2.79
N ILE A 62 -26.98 -1.83 -2.20
CA ILE A 62 -25.79 -2.17 -1.42
C ILE A 62 -26.10 -2.47 0.07
N ALA A 63 -26.89 -3.51 0.30
CA ALA A 63 -27.07 -4.11 1.62
C ALA A 63 -25.92 -5.08 1.98
N THR A 64 -25.67 -5.24 3.27
CA THR A 64 -24.59 -6.10 3.79
C THR A 64 -24.99 -7.57 3.82
N VAL A 65 -24.26 -8.40 3.09
CA VAL A 65 -24.26 -9.86 3.24
C VAL A 65 -23.75 -10.21 4.64
N ARG A 66 -24.62 -10.77 5.49
CA ARG A 66 -24.34 -10.91 6.94
C ARG A 66 -23.38 -12.06 7.28
N GLY A 67 -23.22 -13.03 6.38
CA GLY A 67 -22.35 -14.20 6.53
C GLY A 67 -20.89 -14.00 6.06
N ASN A 68 -20.28 -15.10 5.62
CA ASN A 68 -18.95 -15.13 5.00
C ASN A 68 -19.06 -15.51 3.51
N VAL A 69 -18.29 -14.85 2.64
CA VAL A 69 -18.21 -15.15 1.20
C VAL A 69 -16.79 -15.58 0.84
N ILE A 70 -16.62 -16.83 0.43
CA ILE A 70 -15.34 -17.45 0.10
C ILE A 70 -15.23 -17.68 -1.42
N PHE A 71 -14.26 -17.03 -2.05
CA PHE A 71 -13.79 -17.34 -3.40
C PHE A 71 -12.78 -18.49 -3.30
N ALA A 72 -13.21 -19.70 -3.65
CA ALA A 72 -12.52 -20.98 -3.41
C ALA A 72 -12.25 -21.77 -4.70
N GLY A 73 -12.15 -21.10 -5.84
CA GLY A 73 -11.84 -21.72 -7.13
C GLY A 73 -10.39 -22.20 -7.26
N THR A 74 -10.10 -22.83 -8.40
CA THR A 74 -8.73 -23.20 -8.83
C THR A 74 -8.33 -22.55 -10.16
N THR A 75 -9.28 -21.88 -10.82
CA THR A 75 -9.11 -21.04 -12.01
C THR A 75 -9.43 -19.59 -11.64
N LEU A 76 -8.91 -18.61 -12.39
CA LEU A 76 -9.17 -17.19 -12.12
C LEU A 76 -10.67 -16.93 -12.01
N GLN A 77 -11.13 -16.48 -10.84
CA GLN A 77 -12.51 -16.08 -10.63
C GLN A 77 -12.70 -14.60 -10.99
N THR A 78 -13.90 -14.24 -11.44
CA THR A 78 -14.31 -12.84 -11.56
C THR A 78 -15.44 -12.50 -10.59
N TYR A 79 -15.44 -11.26 -10.10
CA TYR A 79 -16.61 -10.64 -9.48
C TYR A 79 -17.12 -9.51 -10.39
N GLY A 80 -18.29 -9.74 -11.00
CA GLY A 80 -18.96 -8.79 -11.89
C GLY A 80 -20.31 -8.35 -11.34
N GLY A 81 -20.94 -7.35 -11.96
CA GLY A 81 -22.25 -6.89 -11.53
C GLY A 81 -22.64 -5.51 -12.03
N ALA A 82 -23.83 -5.05 -11.62
CA ALA A 82 -24.38 -3.74 -11.95
C ALA A 82 -24.07 -2.65 -10.89
N SER A 83 -23.57 -3.03 -9.71
CA SER A 83 -23.16 -2.12 -8.66
C SER A 83 -22.12 -2.75 -7.73
N GLY A 84 -21.67 -1.97 -6.74
CA GLY A 84 -20.94 -2.51 -5.60
C GLY A 84 -21.80 -3.37 -4.66
N ILE A 85 -21.13 -4.16 -3.82
CA ILE A 85 -21.73 -5.02 -2.78
C ILE A 85 -21.04 -4.77 -1.43
N LYS A 86 -21.72 -5.08 -0.31
CA LYS A 86 -21.12 -5.18 1.02
C LYS A 86 -21.05 -6.64 1.47
N PHE A 87 -19.88 -7.10 1.86
CA PHE A 87 -19.71 -8.36 2.59
C PHE A 87 -19.36 -8.06 4.05
N ASN A 88 -19.99 -8.76 5.00
CA ASN A 88 -19.54 -8.74 6.38
C ASN A 88 -18.15 -9.38 6.47
N ASN A 89 -18.03 -10.65 6.02
CA ASN A 89 -16.73 -11.31 5.89
C ASN A 89 -16.48 -11.76 4.46
N PHE A 90 -15.25 -11.59 4.01
CA PHE A 90 -14.75 -11.99 2.69
C PHE A 90 -13.53 -12.87 2.87
N GLN A 91 -13.38 -13.88 2.01
CA GLN A 91 -12.17 -14.69 1.96
C GLN A 91 -11.75 -14.97 0.51
N ILE A 92 -10.48 -14.75 0.22
CA ILE A 92 -9.84 -15.23 -1.02
C ILE A 92 -8.98 -16.45 -0.68
N ASN A 93 -9.37 -17.60 -1.23
CA ASN A 93 -8.69 -18.88 -1.11
C ASN A 93 -8.65 -19.61 -2.47
N ASN A 94 -8.23 -18.89 -3.50
CA ASN A 94 -8.08 -19.36 -4.87
C ASN A 94 -6.70 -18.93 -5.39
N PRO A 95 -5.73 -19.85 -5.60
CA PRO A 95 -4.38 -19.48 -6.03
C PRO A 95 -4.32 -18.75 -7.39
N ALA A 96 -5.32 -18.93 -8.26
CA ALA A 96 -5.43 -18.22 -9.53
C ALA A 96 -6.03 -16.81 -9.39
N GLY A 97 -6.47 -16.42 -8.19
CA GLY A 97 -6.91 -15.07 -7.84
C GLY A 97 -8.37 -14.73 -8.16
N LEU A 98 -8.70 -13.46 -7.91
CA LEU A 98 -10.01 -12.85 -8.16
C LEU A 98 -9.82 -11.52 -8.89
N THR A 99 -10.52 -11.30 -10.01
CA THR A 99 -10.50 -10.02 -10.74
C THR A 99 -11.87 -9.34 -10.70
N PHE A 100 -11.89 -8.03 -10.46
CA PHE A 100 -13.13 -7.25 -10.46
C PHE A 100 -13.51 -6.84 -11.89
N GLY A 101 -14.79 -6.96 -12.23
CA GLY A 101 -15.38 -6.39 -13.44
C GLY A 101 -15.39 -4.85 -13.44
N THR A 102 -15.58 -4.24 -14.60
CA THR A 102 -15.53 -2.78 -14.78
C THR A 102 -16.56 -2.04 -13.95
N GLY A 103 -16.13 -1.09 -13.12
CA GLY A 103 -17.01 -0.24 -12.29
C GLY A 103 -17.51 -0.91 -11.01
N VAL A 104 -16.93 -2.04 -10.63
CA VAL A 104 -17.41 -2.88 -9.52
C VAL A 104 -16.65 -2.59 -8.23
N LEU A 105 -17.39 -2.44 -7.13
CA LEU A 105 -16.84 -2.20 -5.78
C LEU A 105 -17.18 -3.39 -4.86
N ILE A 106 -16.23 -3.82 -4.03
CA ILE A 106 -16.53 -4.70 -2.89
C ILE A 106 -16.22 -3.92 -1.63
N ILE A 107 -17.19 -3.77 -0.75
CA ILE A 107 -17.06 -3.13 0.56
C ILE A 107 -17.05 -4.22 1.62
N ILE A 108 -16.11 -4.15 2.57
CA ILE A 108 -16.00 -5.05 3.70
C ILE A 108 -16.41 -4.32 4.97
N ASP A 109 -17.38 -4.87 5.70
CA ASP A 109 -17.87 -4.33 6.97
C ASP A 109 -17.14 -4.93 8.19
N GLY A 110 -16.74 -6.21 8.09
CA GLY A 110 -16.03 -6.99 9.11
C GLY A 110 -14.59 -7.32 8.70
N VAL A 111 -14.32 -8.59 8.33
CA VAL A 111 -12.96 -9.09 8.08
C VAL A 111 -12.76 -9.58 6.64
N ALA A 112 -11.69 -9.10 5.99
CA ALA A 112 -11.16 -9.68 4.76
C ALA A 112 -10.03 -10.69 5.09
N THR A 113 -10.15 -11.93 4.61
CA THR A 113 -9.20 -13.00 4.89
C THR A 113 -8.44 -13.38 3.62
N PHE A 114 -7.16 -13.06 3.57
CA PHE A 114 -6.25 -13.40 2.48
C PHE A 114 -5.60 -14.77 2.78
N THR A 115 -6.23 -15.85 2.34
CA THR A 115 -5.70 -17.22 2.56
C THR A 115 -4.74 -17.62 1.45
N ASN A 116 -5.16 -17.47 0.20
CA ASN A 116 -4.39 -17.79 -1.00
C ASN A 116 -5.04 -17.10 -2.21
N GLY A 117 -4.27 -16.46 -3.08
CA GLY A 117 -4.79 -15.73 -4.23
C GLY A 117 -4.74 -14.21 -4.11
N ILE A 118 -4.43 -13.56 -5.23
CA ILE A 118 -4.37 -12.11 -5.38
C ILE A 118 -5.73 -11.56 -5.83
N VAL A 119 -6.11 -10.40 -5.31
CA VAL A 119 -7.33 -9.68 -5.72
C VAL A 119 -6.94 -8.51 -6.63
N ASN A 120 -7.34 -8.55 -7.90
CA ASN A 120 -6.98 -7.57 -8.92
C ASN A 120 -8.04 -6.46 -9.04
N THR A 121 -7.65 -5.24 -8.68
CA THR A 121 -8.46 -4.00 -8.73
C THR A 121 -7.74 -2.91 -9.53
N LEU A 122 -7.32 -3.27 -10.74
CA LEU A 122 -6.37 -2.49 -11.55
C LEU A 122 -6.91 -1.17 -12.11
N LEU A 123 -8.23 -1.00 -12.20
CA LEU A 123 -8.88 0.22 -12.70
C LEU A 123 -9.31 1.11 -11.52
N PRO A 124 -9.22 2.47 -11.59
CA PRO A 124 -9.66 3.34 -10.49
C PRO A 124 -11.15 3.21 -10.12
N ALA A 125 -11.99 2.75 -11.05
CA ALA A 125 -13.41 2.48 -10.83
C ALA A 125 -13.67 1.12 -10.15
N ASN A 126 -12.64 0.27 -10.03
CA ASN A 126 -12.70 -1.01 -9.35
C ASN A 126 -11.93 -0.86 -8.03
N THR A 127 -12.55 -1.07 -6.88
CA THR A 127 -11.86 -0.84 -5.59
C THR A 127 -12.36 -1.78 -4.51
N PHE A 128 -11.41 -2.34 -3.77
CA PHE A 128 -11.65 -3.13 -2.56
C PHE A 128 -11.69 -2.17 -1.35
N VAL A 129 -12.87 -1.95 -0.80
CA VAL A 129 -13.15 -0.89 0.18
C VAL A 129 -13.28 -1.49 1.58
N PHE A 130 -12.60 -0.91 2.56
CA PHE A 130 -12.79 -1.21 3.98
C PHE A 130 -13.66 -0.13 4.63
N ASN A 131 -14.75 -0.53 5.31
CA ASN A 131 -15.49 0.38 6.19
C ASN A 131 -14.64 0.78 7.40
N PRO A 132 -14.99 1.84 8.16
CA PRO A 132 -14.14 2.38 9.23
C PRO A 132 -13.71 1.37 10.30
N THR A 133 -14.59 0.43 10.65
CA THR A 133 -14.33 -0.64 11.63
C THR A 133 -13.72 -1.91 11.03
N ALA A 134 -13.66 -2.02 9.70
CA ALA A 134 -13.25 -3.24 9.02
C ALA A 134 -11.72 -3.47 9.11
N SER A 135 -11.34 -4.74 8.98
CA SER A 135 -9.95 -5.21 9.10
C SER A 135 -9.63 -6.31 8.10
N HIS A 136 -8.37 -6.77 8.08
CA HIS A 136 -7.97 -7.95 7.30
C HIS A 136 -6.96 -8.81 8.05
N THR A 137 -6.78 -10.04 7.55
CA THR A 137 -5.78 -11.00 8.03
C THR A 137 -5.15 -11.77 6.86
N GLY A 138 -3.95 -12.32 7.06
CA GLY A 138 -3.31 -13.26 6.13
C GLY A 138 -2.58 -12.67 4.92
N ALA A 139 -2.57 -11.35 4.76
CA ALA A 139 -1.92 -10.66 3.65
C ALA A 139 -0.41 -11.02 3.53
N LYS A 140 0.02 -11.40 2.32
CA LYS A 140 1.37 -11.93 2.00
C LYS A 140 1.62 -11.92 0.49
N ASP A 141 2.84 -12.26 0.05
CA ASP A 141 3.20 -12.40 -1.38
C ASP A 141 2.17 -13.22 -2.18
N ALA A 142 1.80 -14.41 -1.69
CA ALA A 142 0.82 -15.29 -2.34
C ALA A 142 -0.66 -14.86 -2.19
N SER A 143 -0.98 -13.82 -1.41
CA SER A 143 -2.35 -13.29 -1.32
C SER A 143 -2.39 -11.86 -0.77
N HIS A 144 -2.64 -10.91 -1.66
CA HIS A 144 -2.74 -9.47 -1.41
C HIS A 144 -3.63 -8.80 -2.48
N ILE A 145 -3.81 -7.48 -2.40
CA ILE A 145 -4.53 -6.67 -3.40
C ILE A 145 -3.54 -6.11 -4.42
N ASN A 146 -3.76 -6.39 -5.69
CA ASN A 146 -3.01 -5.82 -6.80
C ASN A 146 -3.86 -4.73 -7.47
N GLY A 147 -3.52 -3.47 -7.22
CA GLY A 147 -4.32 -2.30 -7.62
C GLY A 147 -4.97 -1.58 -6.43
N TYR A 148 -6.14 -0.99 -6.66
CA TYR A 148 -6.80 -0.08 -5.75
C TYR A 148 -7.53 -0.74 -4.58
N THR A 149 -7.24 -0.28 -3.37
CA THR A 149 -8.04 -0.46 -2.16
C THR A 149 -8.33 0.89 -1.52
N SER A 150 -9.30 0.99 -0.61
CA SER A 150 -9.54 2.20 0.19
C SER A 150 -9.99 1.91 1.60
N VAL A 151 -9.86 2.91 2.46
CA VAL A 151 -10.64 3.04 3.69
C VAL A 151 -11.69 4.14 3.51
N LEU A 152 -12.86 3.98 4.11
CA LEU A 152 -13.86 5.05 4.17
C LEU A 152 -13.57 6.03 5.32
N GLY A 153 -13.97 7.29 5.11
CA GLY A 153 -13.84 8.38 6.08
C GLY A 153 -14.55 8.09 7.40
N GLY A 154 -14.06 8.72 8.47
CA GLY A 154 -14.45 8.37 9.84
C GLY A 154 -13.67 7.20 10.46
N ARG A 155 -12.73 6.58 9.71
CA ARG A 155 -11.72 5.69 10.29
C ARG A 155 -10.69 6.48 11.09
N THR A 156 -10.23 5.91 12.20
CA THR A 156 -9.10 6.40 12.99
C THR A 156 -8.20 5.23 13.41
N GLY A 157 -7.01 5.56 13.92
CA GLY A 157 -5.99 4.60 14.35
C GLY A 157 -5.33 3.84 13.19
N ALA A 158 -4.60 2.78 13.56
CA ALA A 158 -3.80 2.00 12.62
C ALA A 158 -4.64 1.24 11.58
N PHE A 159 -4.15 1.24 10.34
CA PHE A 159 -4.55 0.36 9.27
C PHE A 159 -3.33 -0.05 8.44
N SER A 160 -3.27 -1.30 7.99
CA SER A 160 -2.26 -1.76 7.04
C SER A 160 -2.95 -1.97 5.69
N PHE A 161 -2.52 -1.28 4.64
CA PHE A 161 -3.06 -1.50 3.29
C PHE A 161 -2.42 -2.75 2.68
N PRO A 162 -3.16 -3.83 2.41
CA PRO A 162 -2.60 -5.09 1.95
C PRO A 162 -2.34 -5.07 0.43
N VAL A 163 -1.62 -4.05 -0.05
CA VAL A 163 -1.34 -3.82 -1.47
C VAL A 163 -0.02 -4.44 -1.92
N GLY A 164 0.11 -4.67 -3.21
CA GLY A 164 1.30 -5.22 -3.85
C GLY A 164 1.23 -5.15 -5.37
N ASN A 165 2.16 -5.80 -6.06
CA ASN A 165 2.28 -5.80 -7.53
C ASN A 165 1.77 -7.07 -8.23
N GLY A 166 1.08 -7.96 -7.50
CA GLY A 166 0.68 -9.28 -8.02
C GLY A 166 1.75 -10.36 -7.93
N THR A 167 2.87 -10.09 -7.26
CA THR A 167 3.91 -11.08 -6.91
C THR A 167 4.43 -10.89 -5.49
N LYS A 168 4.54 -9.64 -5.04
CA LYS A 168 5.05 -9.23 -3.72
C LYS A 168 4.04 -8.36 -2.99
N LEU A 169 3.84 -8.64 -1.70
CA LEU A 169 3.13 -7.73 -0.79
C LEU A 169 4.06 -6.55 -0.49
N GLN A 170 3.63 -5.35 -0.84
CA GLN A 170 4.34 -4.11 -0.54
C GLN A 170 3.37 -3.17 0.17
N LYS A 171 3.15 -3.46 1.45
CA LYS A 171 2.14 -2.80 2.27
C LYS A 171 2.55 -1.36 2.63
N LEU A 172 1.56 -0.50 2.73
CA LEU A 172 1.69 0.81 3.37
C LEU A 172 0.88 0.75 4.68
N ASP A 173 1.48 1.03 5.82
CA ASP A 173 0.69 1.22 7.05
C ASP A 173 0.38 2.71 7.22
N ALA A 174 -0.83 3.02 7.68
CA ALA A 174 -1.30 4.36 7.99
C ALA A 174 -1.82 4.41 9.42
N ASP A 175 -1.45 5.45 10.15
CA ASP A 175 -1.93 5.74 11.50
C ASP A 175 -2.83 6.98 11.39
N ILE A 176 -4.14 6.74 11.23
CA ILE A 176 -5.10 7.74 10.76
C ILE A 176 -5.61 8.53 11.97
N THR A 177 -5.30 9.83 12.01
CA THR A 177 -5.77 10.71 13.09
C THR A 177 -7.22 11.13 12.86
N SER A 178 -7.55 11.55 11.64
CA SER A 178 -8.91 11.89 11.19
C SER A 178 -8.93 12.07 9.66
N GLY A 179 -10.08 11.91 9.00
CA GLY A 179 -10.20 12.29 7.59
C GLY A 179 -11.36 11.71 6.79
N ALA A 180 -11.36 12.11 5.52
CA ALA A 180 -12.19 11.59 4.45
C ALA A 180 -11.73 10.20 3.96
N SER A 181 -12.52 9.58 3.08
CA SER A 181 -12.16 8.33 2.41
C SER A 181 -10.97 8.53 1.47
N PHE A 182 -10.01 7.61 1.49
CA PHE A 182 -8.86 7.64 0.57
C PHE A 182 -8.51 6.26 0.02
N ARG A 183 -8.06 6.23 -1.23
CA ARG A 183 -7.55 5.06 -1.93
C ARG A 183 -6.04 4.95 -1.78
N VAL A 184 -5.54 3.72 -1.76
CA VAL A 184 -4.12 3.38 -1.86
C VAL A 184 -3.94 2.31 -2.93
N ARG A 185 -2.88 2.42 -3.73
CA ARG A 185 -2.29 1.30 -4.50
C ARG A 185 -0.77 1.35 -4.43
N TYR A 186 -0.13 0.19 -4.54
CA TYR A 186 1.31 0.09 -4.76
C TYR A 186 1.64 0.23 -6.26
N ILE A 187 2.78 0.82 -6.58
CA ILE A 187 3.33 0.94 -7.93
C ILE A 187 4.81 0.59 -7.88
N ALA A 188 5.21 -0.45 -8.61
CA ALA A 188 6.61 -0.69 -8.94
C ALA A 188 7.00 0.23 -10.10
N GLY A 189 7.99 1.09 -9.88
CA GLY A 189 8.42 2.15 -10.79
C GLY A 189 8.47 3.54 -10.13
N ASP A 190 8.98 4.49 -10.91
CA ASP A 190 9.30 5.83 -10.45
C ASP A 190 8.04 6.70 -10.20
N ALA A 191 8.05 7.44 -9.08
CA ALA A 191 7.08 8.49 -8.76
C ALA A 191 7.34 9.80 -9.55
N GLY A 192 8.46 9.87 -10.27
CA GLY A 192 8.82 10.91 -11.21
C GLY A 192 9.50 12.12 -10.57
N THR A 193 10.15 12.91 -11.41
CA THR A 193 10.92 14.09 -11.01
C THR A 193 10.07 15.15 -10.28
N GLY A 194 10.74 15.92 -9.41
CA GLY A 194 10.18 17.01 -8.61
C GLY A 194 11.30 17.68 -7.79
N THR A 195 11.10 18.90 -7.33
CA THR A 195 12.07 19.60 -6.47
C THR A 195 11.89 19.24 -5.00
N PHE A 196 12.99 19.09 -4.26
CA PHE A 196 12.96 18.87 -2.81
C PHE A 196 12.77 20.20 -2.08
N VAL A 197 11.85 20.25 -1.11
CA VAL A 197 11.48 21.49 -0.40
C VAL A 197 11.51 21.35 1.11
N THR A 198 11.68 22.49 1.79
CA THR A 198 11.75 22.62 3.26
C THR A 198 10.38 22.64 3.95
N THR A 199 9.28 22.44 3.21
CA THR A 199 7.90 22.64 3.69
C THR A 199 7.17 21.36 4.12
N GLY A 200 7.88 20.24 4.25
CA GLY A 200 7.34 19.01 4.83
C GLY A 200 7.32 19.06 6.36
N SER A 201 6.86 17.98 7.00
CA SER A 201 6.87 17.84 8.47
C SER A 201 8.28 17.84 9.09
N LYS A 202 9.33 17.77 8.27
CA LYS A 202 10.71 18.10 8.64
C LYS A 202 11.28 19.14 7.65
N THR A 203 11.94 20.17 8.19
CA THR A 203 12.43 21.32 7.42
C THR A 203 13.70 21.05 6.62
N THR A 204 14.46 20.00 6.95
CA THR A 204 15.57 19.51 6.13
C THR A 204 15.01 18.94 4.81
N PRO A 205 15.41 19.42 3.63
CA PRO A 205 15.01 18.77 2.37
C PRO A 205 15.49 17.33 2.29
N LEU A 206 14.81 16.52 1.47
CA LEU A 206 15.39 15.25 1.03
C LEU A 206 16.54 15.53 0.05
N MET A 207 17.52 14.63 0.03
CA MET A 207 18.51 14.54 -1.05
C MET A 207 17.91 13.84 -2.28
N ALA A 208 17.18 12.75 -2.05
CA ALA A 208 16.55 11.92 -3.09
C ALA A 208 15.48 10.98 -2.48
N TYR A 209 14.86 10.17 -3.34
CA TYR A 209 13.79 9.22 -3.03
C TYR A 209 13.94 7.92 -3.83
N ASN A 210 13.26 6.85 -3.39
CA ASN A 210 13.29 5.57 -4.10
C ASN A 210 12.53 5.67 -5.43
N THR A 211 13.27 5.56 -6.53
CA THR A 211 12.74 5.51 -7.90
C THR A 211 12.28 4.11 -8.33
N GLY A 212 12.53 3.07 -7.51
CA GLY A 212 12.09 1.71 -7.78
C GLY A 212 10.63 1.44 -7.40
N GLU A 213 10.07 2.16 -6.41
CA GLU A 213 8.67 1.97 -6.01
C GLU A 213 8.06 3.16 -5.27
N HIS A 214 6.73 3.23 -5.29
CA HIS A 214 5.95 4.17 -4.50
C HIS A 214 4.52 3.67 -4.25
N TRP A 215 3.81 4.36 -3.37
CA TRP A 215 2.39 4.19 -3.12
C TRP A 215 1.62 5.42 -3.60
N GLU A 216 0.63 5.22 -4.47
CA GLU A 216 -0.31 6.27 -4.85
C GLU A 216 -1.40 6.36 -3.78
N VAL A 217 -1.53 7.52 -3.14
CA VAL A 217 -2.57 7.83 -2.16
C VAL A 217 -3.49 8.88 -2.78
N ASN A 218 -4.74 8.48 -3.07
CA ASN A 218 -5.70 9.32 -3.78
C ASN A 218 -6.94 9.62 -2.94
N LEU A 219 -7.22 10.91 -2.76
CA LEU A 219 -8.47 11.44 -2.22
C LEU A 219 -9.33 11.97 -3.38
N SER A 220 -10.63 11.73 -3.32
CA SER A 220 -11.61 12.29 -4.26
C SER A 220 -12.35 13.54 -3.71
N SER A 221 -12.26 13.76 -2.40
CA SER A 221 -12.79 14.93 -1.69
C SER A 221 -12.21 15.02 -0.28
N GLY A 222 -12.30 16.21 0.33
CA GLY A 222 -11.88 16.43 1.73
C GLY A 222 -10.35 16.39 1.92
N SER A 223 -9.95 15.93 3.11
CA SER A 223 -8.55 15.78 3.54
C SER A 223 -8.42 14.62 4.54
N VAL A 224 -7.20 14.15 4.78
CA VAL A 224 -6.87 13.19 5.85
C VAL A 224 -5.59 13.59 6.56
N VAL A 225 -5.58 13.47 7.89
CA VAL A 225 -4.39 13.63 8.73
C VAL A 225 -3.92 12.25 9.14
N SER A 226 -2.71 11.86 8.74
CA SER A 226 -2.14 10.54 9.06
C SER A 226 -0.62 10.59 9.07
N SER A 227 0.00 9.68 9.83
CA SER A 227 1.40 9.29 9.57
C SER A 227 1.42 7.97 8.79
N PHE A 228 2.37 7.83 7.89
CA PHE A 228 2.54 6.63 7.07
C PHE A 228 3.82 5.87 7.46
N THR A 229 3.78 4.55 7.31
CA THR A 229 4.95 3.67 7.46
C THR A 229 5.18 2.90 6.15
N ALA A 230 6.30 3.19 5.51
CA ALA A 230 6.79 2.47 4.34
C ALA A 230 7.80 1.39 4.77
N PHE A 231 7.90 0.34 3.97
CA PHE A 231 8.77 -0.82 4.22
C PHE A 231 9.75 -0.99 3.06
N TRP A 232 10.93 -1.54 3.33
CA TRP A 232 11.82 -2.08 2.30
C TRP A 232 12.09 -3.56 2.57
N ASP A 233 12.20 -4.35 1.50
CA ASP A 233 12.53 -5.78 1.51
C ASP A 233 13.56 -6.18 0.43
N GLY A 234 14.08 -5.19 -0.32
CA GLY A 234 14.97 -5.39 -1.46
C GLY A 234 14.28 -5.74 -2.79
N THR A 235 12.96 -5.88 -2.85
CA THR A 235 12.25 -6.19 -4.11
C THR A 235 12.38 -5.07 -5.14
N ASN A 236 12.14 -3.81 -4.73
CA ASN A 236 12.22 -2.62 -5.58
C ASN A 236 12.90 -1.44 -4.85
N ASP A 237 13.78 -1.73 -3.88
CA ASP A 237 14.63 -0.72 -3.25
C ASP A 237 15.81 -0.40 -4.15
N ALA A 238 15.66 0.61 -5.03
CA ALA A 238 16.72 1.07 -5.92
C ALA A 238 17.93 1.69 -5.16
N ASN A 239 17.83 1.83 -3.83
CA ASN A 239 18.77 2.53 -2.97
C ASN A 239 19.11 1.72 -1.71
N ALA A 240 19.14 0.38 -1.83
CA ALA A 240 19.44 -0.57 -0.75
C ALA A 240 20.77 -0.32 0.02
N THR A 241 21.70 0.46 -0.55
CA THR A 241 22.94 0.90 0.10
C THR A 241 22.75 2.05 1.11
N ILE A 242 21.63 2.78 1.05
CA ILE A 242 21.35 3.91 1.96
C ILE A 242 21.06 3.40 3.37
N VAL A 243 21.89 3.82 4.33
CA VAL A 243 21.81 3.40 5.73
C VAL A 243 20.45 3.78 6.36
N PRO A 244 19.84 2.91 7.19
CA PRO A 244 18.49 3.13 7.71
C PRO A 244 18.29 4.48 8.43
N SER A 245 19.31 4.96 9.15
CA SER A 245 19.22 6.19 9.97
C SER A 245 18.93 7.47 9.19
N VAL A 246 19.24 7.56 7.89
CA VAL A 246 18.85 8.70 7.04
C VAL A 246 17.58 8.50 6.22
N ARG A 247 16.98 7.30 6.24
CA ARG A 247 15.72 7.05 5.51
C ARG A 247 14.55 7.80 6.15
N ARG A 248 13.69 8.38 5.31
CA ARG A 248 12.54 9.24 5.64
C ARG A 248 11.29 8.78 4.88
N ILE A 249 10.12 9.27 5.28
CA ILE A 249 8.97 9.28 4.37
C ILE A 249 9.14 10.45 3.39
N ALA A 250 9.17 10.13 2.10
CA ALA A 250 9.06 11.09 1.02
C ALA A 250 7.61 11.22 0.59
N HIS A 251 7.12 12.44 0.46
CA HIS A 251 5.78 12.75 0.01
C HIS A 251 5.85 13.69 -1.18
N LYS A 252 5.38 13.25 -2.34
CA LYS A 252 5.16 14.12 -3.50
C LYS A 252 3.77 14.73 -3.39
N ALA A 253 3.74 16.02 -3.13
CA ALA A 253 2.49 16.78 -3.07
C ALA A 253 1.86 16.92 -4.47
N ILE A 254 0.58 17.26 -4.52
CA ILE A 254 -0.18 17.51 -5.77
C ILE A 254 0.48 18.59 -6.64
N THR A 255 1.26 19.51 -6.04
CA THR A 255 2.05 20.54 -6.73
C THR A 255 3.33 20.01 -7.40
N GLY A 256 3.62 18.70 -7.29
CA GLY A 256 4.78 18.05 -7.91
C GLY A 256 6.09 18.12 -7.11
N VAL A 257 6.11 18.84 -5.97
CA VAL A 257 7.29 18.97 -5.11
C VAL A 257 7.39 17.81 -4.11
N TRP A 258 8.62 17.45 -3.76
CA TRP A 258 8.95 16.42 -2.78
C TRP A 258 9.19 17.02 -1.39
N GLN A 259 8.37 16.59 -0.44
CA GLN A 259 8.37 16.99 0.97
C GLN A 259 9.00 15.89 1.84
N ASN A 260 9.80 16.30 2.83
CA ASN A 260 10.34 15.42 3.85
C ASN A 260 9.33 15.34 5.02
N GLU A 261 8.66 14.20 5.17
CA GLU A 261 7.71 14.00 6.28
C GLU A 261 8.39 13.37 7.51
N GLY A 262 9.72 13.38 7.55
CA GLY A 262 10.52 12.94 8.69
C GLY A 262 10.50 11.42 8.87
N GLY A 263 10.48 11.00 10.13
CA GLY A 263 10.74 9.62 10.52
C GLY A 263 12.22 9.25 10.54
N TYR A 264 12.49 8.01 10.95
CA TYR A 264 13.81 7.38 10.91
C TYR A 264 13.65 5.93 10.47
N GLY A 265 14.53 5.44 9.59
CA GLY A 265 14.51 4.05 9.16
C GLY A 265 15.06 3.12 10.25
N THR A 266 14.35 2.03 10.48
CA THR A 266 14.72 0.96 11.41
C THR A 266 14.79 -0.38 10.69
N GLY A 267 15.84 -1.15 10.94
CA GLY A 267 16.09 -2.43 10.27
C GLY A 267 17.53 -2.59 9.80
N THR A 268 17.71 -3.27 8.67
CA THR A 268 18.98 -3.62 8.05
C THR A 268 19.08 -3.03 6.64
N ALA A 269 20.21 -3.18 5.95
CA ALA A 269 20.30 -2.81 4.53
C ALA A 269 19.33 -3.62 3.64
N ALA A 270 19.04 -4.88 3.99
CA ALA A 270 18.18 -5.75 3.19
C ALA A 270 16.67 -5.53 3.44
N ALA A 271 16.27 -5.30 4.70
CA ALA A 271 14.87 -5.10 5.06
C ALA A 271 14.67 -4.24 6.32
N GLY A 272 13.57 -3.49 6.35
CA GLY A 272 13.20 -2.60 7.47
C GLY A 272 11.97 -1.73 7.16
N SER A 273 11.76 -0.70 7.97
CA SER A 273 10.67 0.28 7.79
C SER A 273 11.01 1.69 8.25
N VAL A 274 10.31 2.68 7.69
CA VAL A 274 10.33 4.09 8.12
C VAL A 274 8.91 4.51 8.46
N LYS A 275 8.65 4.95 9.71
CA LYS A 275 7.40 5.66 10.05
C LYS A 275 7.67 7.17 10.06
N GLY A 276 6.94 7.91 9.24
CA GLY A 276 7.00 9.38 9.20
C GLY A 276 6.25 10.07 10.33
N ASN A 277 6.31 11.40 10.35
CA ASN A 277 5.46 12.25 11.17
C ASN A 277 4.01 12.22 10.65
N SER A 278 3.05 12.80 11.38
CA SER A 278 1.67 12.98 10.90
C SER A 278 1.53 14.26 10.09
N PHE A 279 0.97 14.16 8.89
CA PHE A 279 0.77 15.28 7.97
C PHE A 279 -0.61 15.22 7.30
N THR A 280 -1.00 16.31 6.63
CA THR A 280 -2.31 16.46 6.00
C THR A 280 -2.23 16.24 4.49
N LEU A 281 -2.92 15.23 3.98
CA LEU A 281 -3.21 15.08 2.55
C LEU A 281 -4.51 15.81 2.20
N GLY A 282 -4.56 16.42 1.02
CA GLY A 282 -5.73 17.13 0.49
C GLY A 282 -6.46 16.33 -0.59
N ASN A 283 -7.46 16.94 -1.21
CA ASN A 283 -8.16 16.36 -2.36
C ASN A 283 -7.22 16.30 -3.59
N GLY A 284 -7.01 15.10 -4.14
CA GLY A 284 -6.11 14.86 -5.27
C GLY A 284 -5.28 13.59 -5.10
N THR A 285 -4.25 13.44 -5.93
CA THR A 285 -3.30 12.33 -5.86
C THR A 285 -1.99 12.81 -5.24
N HIS A 286 -1.56 12.11 -4.19
CA HIS A 286 -0.29 12.26 -3.52
C HIS A 286 0.52 10.97 -3.73
N LEU A 287 1.84 11.06 -3.87
CA LEU A 287 2.70 9.87 -3.97
C LEU A 287 3.56 9.76 -2.71
N ILE A 288 3.53 8.60 -2.06
CA ILE A 288 4.35 8.30 -0.88
C ILE A 288 5.46 7.34 -1.29
N ALA A 289 6.69 7.64 -0.91
CA ALA A 289 7.87 6.81 -1.18
C ALA A 289 8.82 6.82 0.03
N MET A 290 9.89 6.04 -0.03
CA MET A 290 11.01 6.20 0.89
C MET A 290 11.93 7.32 0.36
N GLY A 291 12.26 8.28 1.22
CA GLY A 291 13.25 9.33 0.98
C GLY A 291 14.52 9.10 1.77
N TRP A 292 15.53 9.93 1.54
CA TRP A 292 16.61 10.12 2.51
C TRP A 292 17.14 11.55 2.53
N GLU A 293 17.73 11.91 3.66
CA GLU A 293 18.57 13.09 3.82
C GLU A 293 20.02 12.76 3.44
N ASP A 294 20.80 13.80 3.14
CA ASP A 294 22.26 13.67 3.01
C ASP A 294 22.89 13.35 4.38
N ILE A 295 23.99 12.60 4.38
CA ILE A 295 24.88 12.44 5.53
C ILE A 295 25.95 13.53 5.44
N THR A 296 25.52 14.80 5.56
CA THR A 296 26.45 15.87 5.92
C THR A 296 26.92 15.61 7.36
N LEU A 297 28.02 14.86 7.50
CA LEU A 297 28.75 14.78 8.76
C LEU A 297 29.04 16.22 9.21
N PRO A 298 28.65 16.63 10.43
CA PRO A 298 28.78 18.02 10.86
C PRO A 298 30.24 18.35 11.17
N LEU A 299 31.00 18.62 10.10
CA LEU A 299 32.39 19.07 10.13
C LEU A 299 32.51 20.33 11.00
N SER A 300 32.96 20.14 12.23
CA SER A 300 33.11 21.22 13.20
C SER A 300 34.60 21.53 13.34
N TRP A 301 35.04 22.62 12.70
CA TRP A 301 36.42 23.13 12.85
C TRP A 301 36.66 23.53 14.31
N LEU A 302 37.42 22.72 15.04
CA LEU A 302 37.84 23.00 16.42
C LEU A 302 38.96 24.04 16.45
N ASN A 303 39.85 24.02 15.45
CA ASN A 303 41.01 24.89 15.38
C ASN A 303 41.54 24.96 13.94
N VAL A 304 42.00 26.14 13.50
CA VAL A 304 42.77 26.31 12.25
C VAL A 304 43.86 27.35 12.50
N ASN A 305 45.12 26.95 12.34
CA ASN A 305 46.27 27.83 12.44
C ASN A 305 47.13 27.75 11.18
N ALA A 306 47.73 28.87 10.81
CA ALA A 306 48.80 28.93 9.83
C ALA A 306 50.04 29.52 10.49
N THR A 307 51.18 28.83 10.38
CA THR A 307 52.48 29.32 10.83
C THR A 307 53.41 29.43 9.63
N ASP A 308 54.16 30.54 9.55
CA ASP A 308 55.30 30.59 8.63
C ASP A 308 56.47 29.80 9.23
N THR A 309 57.16 29.05 8.39
CA THR A 309 58.32 28.25 8.79
C THR A 309 59.60 28.96 8.39
N LYS A 310 60.73 28.56 8.99
CA LYS A 310 62.04 29.17 8.71
C LYS A 310 62.50 29.03 7.24
N ASP A 311 61.80 28.21 6.45
CA ASP A 311 62.03 27.97 5.02
C ASP A 311 61.08 28.78 4.10
N GLN A 312 60.33 29.77 4.63
CA GLN A 312 59.29 30.53 3.90
C GLN A 312 58.14 29.66 3.36
N LYS A 313 57.83 28.55 4.06
CA LYS A 313 56.69 27.68 3.75
C LYS A 313 55.60 27.90 4.80
N VAL A 314 54.39 28.26 4.38
CA VAL A 314 53.23 28.27 5.28
C VAL A 314 52.86 26.83 5.63
N GLN A 315 52.96 26.48 6.91
CA GLN A 315 52.37 25.26 7.46
C GLN A 315 50.96 25.56 7.96
N VAL A 316 49.95 24.93 7.39
CA VAL A 316 48.58 24.94 7.93
C VAL A 316 48.40 23.73 8.83
N GLN A 317 47.86 23.95 10.02
CA GLN A 317 47.45 22.92 10.97
C GLN A 317 45.99 23.12 11.31
N TRP A 318 45.18 22.09 11.16
CA TRP A 318 43.76 22.13 11.52
C TRP A 318 43.40 20.99 12.48
N GLN A 319 42.37 21.22 13.26
CA GLN A 319 41.72 20.25 14.12
C GLN A 319 40.22 20.32 13.88
N VAL A 320 39.59 19.17 13.70
CA VAL A 320 38.17 19.02 13.38
C VAL A 320 37.53 17.99 14.30
N SER A 321 36.22 18.12 14.50
CA SER A 321 35.39 17.18 15.26
C SER A 321 34.36 16.57 14.33
N GLU A 322 34.54 15.28 14.04
CA GLU A 322 33.71 14.48 13.13
C GLU A 322 33.91 12.98 13.43
N SER A 323 33.38 12.09 12.58
CA SER A 323 33.66 10.66 12.63
C SER A 323 33.56 10.05 11.23
N ASN A 324 34.18 8.88 11.02
CA ASN A 324 34.09 8.08 9.79
C ASN A 324 34.62 8.73 8.49
N VAL A 325 35.51 9.73 8.58
CA VAL A 325 36.20 10.31 7.42
C VAL A 325 37.49 9.53 7.10
N ALA A 326 37.62 9.06 5.85
CA ALA A 326 38.74 8.24 5.40
C ALA A 326 39.96 9.05 4.90
N THR A 327 39.71 10.23 4.33
CA THR A 327 40.73 11.12 3.73
C THR A 327 40.25 12.56 3.72
N TYR A 328 41.20 13.50 3.83
CA TYR A 328 40.97 14.92 3.61
C TYR A 328 41.59 15.32 2.26
N ILE A 329 40.93 16.22 1.53
CA ILE A 329 41.50 16.91 0.36
C ILE A 329 41.69 18.37 0.77
N VAL A 330 42.89 18.90 0.57
CA VAL A 330 43.24 20.29 0.90
C VAL A 330 43.60 21.01 -0.39
N GLU A 331 42.75 21.95 -0.80
CA GLU A 331 42.96 22.76 -2.00
C GLU A 331 43.52 24.14 -1.65
N ARG A 332 44.41 24.65 -2.50
CA ARG A 332 44.99 26.00 -2.37
C ARG A 332 44.57 26.87 -3.56
N ASN A 333 43.71 27.84 -3.31
CA ASN A 333 43.49 28.93 -4.25
C ASN A 333 44.68 29.91 -4.20
N ILE A 334 45.18 30.34 -5.36
CA ILE A 334 46.29 31.29 -5.48
C ILE A 334 45.81 32.74 -5.39
N ASN A 335 44.55 33.00 -5.72
CA ASN A 335 44.04 34.35 -5.96
C ASN A 335 43.16 34.93 -4.83
N GLY A 336 42.96 34.19 -3.73
CA GLY A 336 42.21 34.65 -2.55
C GLY A 336 40.71 34.91 -2.75
N ALA A 337 40.16 34.61 -3.93
CA ALA A 337 38.73 34.76 -4.22
C ALA A 337 37.96 33.46 -3.91
N GLY A 338 37.13 33.50 -2.87
CA GLY A 338 36.15 32.50 -2.48
C GLY A 338 34.96 33.18 -1.82
#